data_AF-A0AAN8FUN7-F1
#
_entry.id   AF-A0AAN8FUN7-F1
#
_cell.length_a   1.000
_cell.length_b   1.000
_cell.length_c   1.000
_cell.angle_alpha   90.00
_cell.angle_beta   90.00
_cell.angle_gamma   90.00
#
_symmetry.space_group_name_H-M   'P 1'
#
loop_
_entity.id
_entity.type
_entity.pdbx_description
1 polymer ?
#
loop_
_entity_poly.entity_id
_entity_poly.type
_entity_poly.pdbx_seq_one_letter_code
_entity_poly.pdbx_strand_id
1 'polypeptide(L)'
;SEILDGDEEKAAEVVEAARTSMGMDIADLDLVNIERFASRVASLTEYRQRLHEYIKDRMNSCAPSLSALIGEQVGARLISHAGSLTNLAKYPASTVQILGAEKALFRALKTRSATPKYGLLFHSSFIGRASAKNKGRISRFLANKCTIASRIDCFSEVPVPTFGEFLKGQVEERLKYFETGEVPQKNLDVMVKAQEEAKVVQEKVLKKRKKAAKKAKKIQEEAQSETPDVVEKSRKRPAEPVEGEEGIEEKPKKKKKKAKKTTEEAEE
;
A
#
# COMPACT_ATOMS: atom_id res chain seq x y z
N SER A 1 -21.67 -24.95 -11.30
CA SER A 1 -20.81 -25.62 -10.31
C SER A 1 -19.70 -24.70 -9.77
N GLU A 2 -19.07 -23.81 -10.56
CA GLU A 2 -17.99 -22.94 -10.05
C GLU A 2 -18.41 -21.81 -9.09
N ILE A 3 -19.63 -21.29 -9.16
CA ILE A 3 -20.06 -20.12 -8.34
C ILE A 3 -20.16 -20.45 -6.83
N LEU A 4 -20.31 -21.74 -6.48
CA LEU A 4 -20.47 -22.26 -5.13
C LEU A 4 -19.37 -23.29 -4.77
N ASP A 5 -18.20 -23.21 -5.42
CA ASP A 5 -17.07 -24.13 -5.18
C ASP A 5 -17.44 -25.62 -5.33
N GLY A 6 -18.43 -25.95 -6.17
CA GLY A 6 -18.90 -27.32 -6.40
C GLY A 6 -19.82 -27.88 -5.32
N ASP A 7 -20.30 -27.06 -4.38
CA ASP A 7 -21.19 -27.48 -3.30
C ASP A 7 -22.64 -27.66 -3.80
N GLU A 8 -22.96 -28.89 -4.26
CA GLU A 8 -24.28 -29.26 -4.78
C GLU A 8 -25.37 -29.22 -3.70
N GLU A 9 -25.01 -29.45 -2.43
CA GLU A 9 -25.94 -29.42 -1.30
C GLU A 9 -26.52 -28.01 -1.10
N LYS A 10 -25.67 -26.98 -1.08
CA LYS A 10 -26.13 -25.58 -0.98
C LYS A 10 -27.01 -25.16 -2.16
N ALA A 11 -26.70 -25.64 -3.37
CA ALA A 11 -27.53 -25.35 -4.54
C ALA A 11 -28.92 -25.98 -4.42
N ALA A 12 -29.00 -27.22 -3.92
CA ALA A 12 -30.28 -27.88 -3.65
C ALA A 12 -31.07 -27.15 -2.55
N GLU A 13 -30.42 -26.73 -1.46
CA GLU A 13 -31.04 -25.95 -0.39
C GLU A 13 -31.64 -24.63 -0.90
N VAL A 14 -30.94 -23.90 -1.77
CA VAL A 14 -31.46 -22.64 -2.34
C VAL A 14 -32.69 -22.90 -3.22
N VAL A 15 -32.72 -24.00 -3.97
CA VAL A 15 -33.89 -24.37 -4.81
C VAL A 15 -35.08 -24.79 -3.95
N GLU A 16 -34.85 -25.57 -2.89
CA GLU A 16 -35.91 -25.93 -1.94
C GLU A 16 -36.45 -24.71 -1.19
N ALA A 17 -35.56 -23.80 -0.76
CA ALA A 17 -35.92 -22.54 -0.15
C ALA A 17 -36.72 -21.64 -1.11
N ALA A 18 -36.37 -21.61 -2.40
CA ALA A 18 -37.12 -20.88 -3.41
C ALA A 18 -38.54 -21.46 -3.60
N ARG A 19 -38.70 -22.78 -3.55
CA ARG A 19 -40.01 -23.45 -3.67
C ARG A 19 -40.91 -23.27 -2.45
N THR A 20 -40.32 -23.15 -1.26
CA THR A 20 -41.04 -22.98 0.01
C THR A 20 -41.17 -21.52 0.43
N SER A 21 -40.58 -20.59 -0.34
CA SER A 21 -40.59 -19.16 -0.05
C SER A 21 -42.02 -18.60 -0.10
N MET A 22 -42.46 -18.04 1.03
CA MET A 22 -43.71 -17.28 1.16
C MET A 22 -43.52 -15.79 0.81
N GLY A 23 -42.50 -15.46 0.02
CA GLY A 23 -42.14 -14.09 -0.34
C GLY A 23 -43.21 -13.35 -1.15
N MET A 24 -42.87 -12.13 -1.59
CA MET A 24 -43.71 -11.35 -2.51
C MET A 24 -43.08 -11.32 -3.90
N ASP A 25 -43.92 -11.34 -4.93
CA ASP A 25 -43.48 -11.15 -6.32
C ASP A 25 -42.92 -9.74 -6.52
N ILE A 26 -41.76 -9.65 -7.14
CA ILE A 26 -41.03 -8.40 -7.38
C ILE A 26 -41.45 -7.84 -8.74
N ALA A 27 -41.67 -6.53 -8.84
CA ALA A 27 -41.96 -5.89 -10.12
C ALA A 27 -40.73 -5.90 -11.05
N ASP A 28 -40.94 -6.05 -12.35
CA ASP A 28 -39.86 -6.14 -13.34
C ASP A 28 -38.89 -4.94 -13.29
N LEU A 29 -39.42 -3.73 -13.04
CA LEU A 29 -38.60 -2.52 -12.89
C LEU A 29 -37.65 -2.60 -11.68
N ASP A 30 -38.14 -3.14 -10.56
CA ASP A 30 -37.36 -3.30 -9.34
C ASP A 30 -36.32 -4.41 -9.50
N LEU A 31 -36.66 -5.49 -10.19
CA LEU A 31 -35.72 -6.57 -10.53
C LEU A 31 -34.54 -6.03 -11.35
N VAL A 32 -34.80 -5.21 -12.38
CA VAL A 32 -33.72 -4.57 -13.17
C VAL A 32 -32.83 -3.66 -12.32
N ASN A 33 -33.41 -2.94 -11.36
CA ASN A 33 -32.65 -2.08 -10.45
C ASN A 33 -31.78 -2.89 -9.47
N ILE A 34 -32.32 -3.99 -8.94
CA ILE A 34 -31.60 -4.93 -8.06
C ILE A 34 -30.44 -5.58 -8.82
N GLU A 35 -30.66 -6.05 -10.05
CA GLU A 35 -29.61 -6.61 -10.90
C GLU A 35 -28.50 -5.60 -11.20
N ARG A 36 -28.87 -4.35 -11.54
CA ARG A 36 -27.89 -3.27 -11.74
C ARG A 36 -27.08 -2.99 -10.48
N PHE A 37 -27.73 -2.95 -9.31
CA PHE A 37 -27.05 -2.77 -8.04
C PHE A 37 -26.09 -3.92 -7.74
N ALA A 38 -26.54 -5.17 -7.91
CA ALA A 38 -25.73 -6.36 -7.70
C ALA A 38 -24.50 -6.39 -8.63
N SER A 39 -24.68 -6.09 -9.92
CA SER A 39 -23.57 -6.00 -10.87
C SER A 39 -22.56 -4.91 -10.48
N ARG A 40 -23.04 -3.77 -9.94
CA ARG A 40 -22.17 -2.70 -9.47
C ARG A 40 -21.37 -3.14 -8.25
N VAL A 41 -21.99 -3.82 -7.29
CA VAL A 41 -21.33 -4.36 -6.10
C VAL A 41 -20.28 -5.41 -6.49
N ALA A 42 -20.58 -6.27 -7.46
CA ALA A 42 -19.63 -7.24 -8.01
C ALA A 42 -18.41 -6.51 -8.62
N SER A 43 -18.63 -5.51 -9.47
CA SER A 43 -17.55 -4.73 -10.09
C SER A 43 -16.67 -3.99 -9.06
N LEU A 44 -17.25 -3.49 -7.96
CA LEU A 44 -16.50 -2.86 -6.87
C LEU A 44 -15.67 -3.88 -6.09
N THR A 45 -16.16 -5.11 -5.95
CA THR A 45 -15.44 -6.19 -5.28
C THR A 45 -14.22 -6.62 -6.09
N GLU A 46 -14.36 -6.78 -7.41
CA GLU A 46 -13.25 -7.04 -8.32
C GLU A 46 -12.24 -5.88 -8.34
N TYR A 47 -12.73 -4.64 -8.35
CA TYR A 47 -11.86 -3.47 -8.28
C TYR A 47 -11.07 -3.41 -6.97
N ARG A 48 -11.69 -3.77 -5.84
CA ARG A 48 -11.03 -3.88 -4.54
C ARG A 48 -9.92 -4.94 -4.55
N GLN A 49 -10.14 -6.09 -5.20
CA GLN A 49 -9.12 -7.14 -5.33
C GLN A 49 -7.92 -6.64 -6.15
N ARG A 50 -8.17 -6.01 -7.31
CA ARG A 50 -7.11 -5.41 -8.14
C ARG A 50 -6.30 -4.35 -7.39
N LEU A 51 -6.97 -3.50 -6.60
CA LEU A 51 -6.28 -2.52 -5.75
C LEU A 51 -5.44 -3.18 -4.66
N HIS A 52 -5.91 -4.28 -4.08
CA HIS A 52 -5.14 -5.02 -3.06
C HIS A 52 -3.86 -5.62 -3.65
N GLU A 53 -3.95 -6.22 -4.84
CA GLU A 53 -2.79 -6.72 -5.59
C GLU A 53 -1.82 -5.59 -5.94
N TYR A 54 -2.34 -4.45 -6.43
CA TYR A 54 -1.52 -3.28 -6.70
C TYR A 54 -0.76 -2.78 -5.46
N ILE A 55 -1.44 -2.69 -4.31
CA ILE A 55 -0.79 -2.30 -3.04
C ILE A 55 0.27 -3.31 -2.65
N LYS A 56 0.02 -4.61 -2.83
CA LYS A 56 0.97 -5.67 -2.53
C LYS A 56 2.26 -5.52 -3.34
N ASP A 57 2.13 -5.32 -4.65
CA ASP A 57 3.28 -5.17 -5.53
C ASP A 57 4.05 -3.87 -5.26
N ARG A 58 3.33 -2.76 -5.06
CA ARG A 58 3.96 -1.48 -4.71
C ARG A 58 4.67 -1.55 -3.36
N MET A 59 4.07 -2.18 -2.36
CA MET A 59 4.68 -2.32 -1.05
C MET A 59 5.96 -3.17 -1.12
N ASN A 60 5.93 -4.28 -1.86
CA ASN A 60 7.12 -5.12 -2.04
C ASN A 60 8.25 -4.40 -2.79
N SER A 61 7.93 -3.44 -3.66
CA SER A 61 8.93 -2.60 -4.31
C SER A 61 9.47 -1.48 -3.41
N CYS A 62 8.64 -0.89 -2.55
CA CYS A 62 9.00 0.29 -1.76
C CYS A 62 9.54 -0.07 -0.35
N ALA A 63 8.89 -0.98 0.35
CA ALA A 63 9.20 -1.37 1.73
C ALA A 63 9.02 -2.88 1.96
N PRO A 64 9.90 -3.73 1.38
CA PRO A 64 9.81 -5.18 1.48
C PRO A 64 10.06 -5.70 2.90
N SER A 65 10.90 -5.06 3.72
CA SER A 65 11.14 -5.52 5.10
C SER A 65 9.93 -5.24 5.99
N LEU A 66 9.32 -4.07 5.85
CA LEU A 66 8.10 -3.71 6.58
C LEU A 66 6.92 -4.58 6.17
N SER A 67 6.78 -4.84 4.86
CA SER A 67 5.82 -5.78 4.28
C SER A 67 5.94 -7.16 4.91
N ALA A 68 7.15 -7.74 4.91
CA ALA A 68 7.39 -9.07 5.46
C ALA A 68 7.09 -9.15 6.98
N LEU A 69 7.28 -8.05 7.72
CA LEU A 69 7.07 -8.01 9.17
C LEU A 69 5.59 -7.93 9.57
N ILE A 70 4.82 -7.00 9.03
CA ILE A 70 3.44 -6.69 9.49
C ILE A 70 2.35 -6.93 8.44
N GLY A 71 2.73 -7.23 7.20
CA GLY A 71 1.84 -7.34 6.06
C GLY A 71 1.67 -6.03 5.30
N GLU A 72 1.28 -6.14 4.04
CA GLU A 72 1.25 -5.05 3.07
C GLU A 72 0.20 -4.00 3.42
N GLN A 73 -0.98 -4.45 3.84
CA GLN A 73 -2.10 -3.55 4.13
C GLN A 73 -1.86 -2.68 5.38
N VAL A 74 -1.29 -3.26 6.44
CA VAL A 74 -0.98 -2.52 7.68
C VAL A 74 0.23 -1.62 7.44
N GLY A 75 1.26 -2.09 6.74
CA GLY A 75 2.40 -1.28 6.33
C GLY A 75 2.00 -0.06 5.51
N ALA A 76 1.10 -0.23 4.54
CA ALA A 76 0.56 0.86 3.73
C ALA A 76 -0.14 1.93 4.57
N ARG A 77 -0.97 1.51 5.53
CA ARG A 77 -1.65 2.45 6.43
C ARG A 77 -0.67 3.22 7.32
N LEU A 78 0.39 2.57 7.83
CA LEU A 78 1.40 3.24 8.63
C LEU A 78 2.14 4.32 7.83
N ILE A 79 2.55 4.00 6.60
CA ILE A 79 3.23 4.95 5.72
C ILE A 79 2.29 6.11 5.36
N SER A 80 1.04 5.80 4.99
CA SER A 80 0.04 6.82 4.65
C SER A 80 -0.22 7.78 5.81
N HIS A 81 -0.37 7.27 7.03
CA HIS A 81 -0.62 8.11 8.20
C HIS A 81 0.62 8.90 8.64
N ALA A 82 1.83 8.40 8.36
CA ALA A 82 3.08 9.18 8.54
C ALA A 82 3.33 10.19 7.41
N GLY A 83 2.55 10.14 6.31
CA GLY A 83 2.70 10.94 5.10
C GLY A 83 3.76 10.41 4.14
N SER A 84 4.87 9.87 4.63
CA SER A 84 5.93 9.27 3.80
C SER A 84 6.71 8.19 4.55
N LEU A 85 7.40 7.32 3.80
CA LEU A 85 8.31 6.32 4.39
C LEU A 85 9.48 7.00 5.12
N THR A 86 9.96 8.14 4.60
CA THR A 86 11.02 8.93 5.23
C THR A 86 10.61 9.52 6.58
N ASN A 87 9.37 9.99 6.71
CA ASN A 87 8.82 10.47 7.97
C ASN A 87 8.61 9.31 8.96
N LEU A 88 8.11 8.18 8.49
CA LEU A 88 7.96 6.97 9.30
C LEU A 88 9.30 6.49 9.86
N ALA A 89 10.37 6.54 9.07
CA ALA A 89 11.72 6.19 9.52
C ALA A 89 12.28 7.13 10.59
N LYS A 90 11.91 8.42 10.54
CA LYS A 90 12.29 9.44 11.54
C LYS A 90 11.54 9.28 12.86
N TYR A 91 10.31 8.78 12.82
CA TYR A 91 9.53 8.60 14.05
C TYR A 91 10.21 7.64 15.03
N PRO A 92 10.14 7.92 16.34
CA PRO A 92 10.56 6.98 17.36
C PRO A 92 9.52 5.86 17.48
N ALA A 93 9.96 4.71 17.99
CA ALA A 93 9.08 3.54 18.13
C ALA A 93 7.88 3.77 19.06
N SER A 94 8.02 4.66 20.05
CA SER A 94 6.92 5.07 20.92
C SER A 94 5.79 5.76 20.14
N THR A 95 6.13 6.60 19.14
CA THR A 95 5.15 7.25 18.26
C THR A 95 4.54 6.23 17.31
N VAL A 96 5.34 5.35 16.72
CA VAL A 96 4.84 4.28 15.83
C VAL A 96 3.85 3.35 16.56
N GLN A 97 4.05 3.10 17.85
CA GLN A 97 3.16 2.29 18.69
C GLN A 97 1.72 2.84 18.76
N ILE A 98 1.58 4.16 18.86
CA ILE A 98 0.32 4.88 19.08
C ILE A 98 -0.22 5.53 17.80
N LEU A 99 0.45 5.34 16.67
CA LEU A 99 0.12 5.99 15.41
C LEU A 99 -1.31 5.64 14.99
N GLY A 100 -2.14 6.65 14.75
CA GLY A 100 -3.59 6.52 14.53
C GLY A 100 -4.48 6.52 15.78
N ALA A 101 -3.90 6.48 16.99
CA ALA A 101 -4.61 6.64 18.27
C ALA A 101 -4.32 7.99 18.95
N GLU A 102 -3.74 8.94 18.22
CA GLU A 102 -3.27 10.24 18.72
C GLU A 102 -4.37 11.04 19.40
N LYS A 103 -5.57 11.15 18.79
CA LYS A 103 -6.71 11.86 19.38
C LYS A 103 -7.12 11.27 20.74
N ALA A 104 -7.10 9.94 20.85
CA ALA A 104 -7.42 9.27 22.10
C ALA A 104 -6.32 9.45 23.15
N LEU A 105 -5.06 9.48 22.73
CA LEU A 105 -3.92 9.77 23.61
C LEU A 105 -4.00 11.19 24.17
N PHE A 106 -4.20 12.20 23.32
CA PHE A 106 -4.27 13.59 23.77
C PHE A 106 -5.48 13.85 24.66
N ARG A 107 -6.62 13.21 24.37
CA ARG A 107 -7.78 13.23 25.25
C ARG A 107 -7.44 12.64 26.62
N ALA A 108 -6.81 11.47 26.66
CA ALA A 108 -6.45 10.81 27.91
C ALA A 108 -5.45 11.60 28.75
N LEU A 109 -4.49 12.28 28.11
CA LEU A 109 -3.56 13.18 28.80
C LEU A 109 -4.28 14.38 29.42
N LYS A 110 -5.27 14.95 28.72
CA LYS A 110 -6.06 16.09 29.22
C LYS A 110 -6.97 15.69 30.38
N THR A 111 -7.60 14.52 30.30
CA THR A 111 -8.53 14.01 31.32
C THR A 111 -7.85 13.17 32.41
N ARG A 112 -6.52 13.01 32.35
CA ARG A 112 -5.74 12.08 33.21
C ARG A 112 -6.32 10.66 33.27
N SER A 113 -6.87 10.18 32.15
CA SER A 113 -7.42 8.83 32.03
C SER A 113 -6.38 7.86 31.46
N ALA A 114 -6.73 6.57 31.39
CA ALA A 114 -5.85 5.56 30.80
C ALA A 114 -5.50 5.88 29.34
N THR A 115 -4.21 5.83 29.01
CA THR A 115 -3.71 6.08 27.65
C THR A 115 -3.85 4.84 26.76
N PRO A 116 -4.10 5.02 25.45
CA PRO A 116 -4.15 3.90 24.51
C PRO A 116 -2.77 3.24 24.39
N LYS A 117 -2.76 1.90 24.32
CA LYS A 117 -1.52 1.09 24.26
C LYS A 117 -1.11 0.71 22.82
N TYR A 118 -1.99 0.94 21.85
CA TYR A 118 -1.80 0.57 20.45
C TYR A 118 -2.63 1.50 19.57
N GLY A 119 -2.15 1.77 18.36
CA GLY A 119 -2.89 2.43 17.29
C GLY A 119 -3.15 1.45 16.13
N LEU A 120 -2.74 1.83 14.92
CA LEU A 120 -2.91 1.03 13.69
C LEU A 120 -2.27 -0.36 13.76
N LEU A 121 -1.21 -0.53 14.57
CA LEU A 121 -0.56 -1.82 14.79
C LEU A 121 -1.49 -2.88 15.39
N PHE A 122 -2.60 -2.48 16.03
CA PHE A 122 -3.59 -3.41 16.60
C PHE A 122 -4.16 -4.39 15.57
N HIS A 123 -4.24 -3.96 14.30
CA HIS A 123 -4.73 -4.81 13.21
C HIS A 123 -3.71 -5.85 12.72
N SER A 124 -2.50 -5.89 13.29
CA SER A 124 -1.54 -6.96 13.00
C SER A 124 -2.00 -8.29 13.60
N SER A 125 -1.75 -9.38 12.86
CA SER A 125 -2.08 -10.73 13.30
C SER A 125 -1.40 -11.12 14.62
N PHE A 126 -0.18 -10.62 14.86
CA PHE A 126 0.57 -10.87 16.11
C PHE A 126 -0.15 -10.35 17.36
N ILE A 127 -0.74 -9.16 17.29
CA ILE A 127 -1.46 -8.57 18.43
C ILE A 127 -2.82 -9.23 18.61
N GLY A 128 -3.47 -9.64 17.51
CA GLY A 128 -4.71 -10.41 17.55
C GLY A 128 -4.55 -11.74 18.29
N ARG A 129 -3.44 -12.46 18.04
CA ARG A 129 -3.12 -13.76 18.67
C ARG A 129 -2.68 -13.65 20.14
N ALA A 130 -2.07 -12.54 20.54
CA ALA A 130 -1.57 -12.38 21.89
C ALA A 130 -2.68 -12.28 22.96
N SER A 131 -2.45 -12.87 24.13
CA SER A 131 -3.34 -12.72 25.30
C SER A 131 -3.52 -11.25 25.70
N ALA A 132 -4.74 -10.89 26.16
CA ALA A 132 -5.13 -9.51 26.47
C ALA A 132 -4.16 -8.77 27.41
N LYS A 133 -3.58 -9.48 28.39
CA LYS A 133 -2.59 -8.93 29.33
C LYS A 133 -1.27 -8.56 28.62
N ASN A 134 -0.88 -9.32 27.61
CA ASN A 134 0.39 -9.20 26.90
C ASN A 134 0.30 -8.32 25.64
N LYS A 135 -0.91 -8.01 25.14
CA LYS A 135 -1.13 -7.16 23.95
C LYS A 135 -0.35 -5.83 23.97
N GLY A 136 -0.28 -5.16 25.12
CA GLY A 136 0.49 -3.91 25.24
C GLY A 136 2.01 -4.11 25.18
N ARG A 137 2.52 -5.22 25.72
CA ARG A 137 3.95 -5.54 25.72
C ARG A 137 4.42 -5.95 24.33
N ILE A 138 3.65 -6.79 23.63
CA ILE A 138 3.95 -7.20 22.26
C ILE A 138 3.80 -6.04 21.28
N SER A 139 2.80 -5.16 21.46
CA SER A 139 2.64 -3.94 20.65
C SER A 139 3.90 -3.07 20.67
N ARG A 140 4.46 -2.82 21.85
CA ARG A 140 5.71 -2.07 22.01
C ARG A 140 6.88 -2.76 21.32
N PHE A 141 7.01 -4.08 21.50
CA PHE A 141 8.08 -4.86 20.86
C PHE A 141 7.97 -4.83 19.33
N LEU A 142 6.76 -5.00 18.80
CA LEU A 142 6.47 -4.93 17.38
C LEU A 142 6.77 -3.54 16.82
N ALA A 143 6.37 -2.46 17.50
CA ALA A 143 6.66 -1.09 17.08
C ALA A 143 8.17 -0.82 16.98
N ASN A 144 8.96 -1.34 17.92
CA ASN A 144 10.43 -1.25 17.86
C ASN A 144 10.97 -1.93 16.60
N LYS A 145 10.51 -3.15 16.31
CA LYS A 145 10.95 -3.92 15.14
C LYS A 145 10.47 -3.29 13.83
N CYS A 146 9.26 -2.75 13.80
CA CYS A 146 8.73 -2.00 12.65
C CYS A 146 9.53 -0.73 12.36
N THR A 147 9.96 -0.02 13.41
CA THR A 147 10.78 1.19 13.25
C THR A 147 12.14 0.85 12.65
N ILE A 148 12.75 -0.26 13.09
CA ILE A 148 14.01 -0.76 12.51
C ILE A 148 13.81 -1.15 11.05
N ALA A 149 12.78 -1.95 10.74
CA ALA A 149 12.46 -2.35 9.37
C ALA A 149 12.21 -1.14 8.45
N SER A 150 11.45 -0.15 8.92
CA SER A 150 11.15 1.08 8.16
C SER A 150 12.41 1.89 7.85
N ARG A 151 13.37 1.94 8.78
CA ARG A 151 14.66 2.62 8.57
C ARG A 151 15.53 1.87 7.57
N ILE A 152 15.58 0.54 7.65
CA ILE A 152 16.30 -0.30 6.69
C ILE A 152 15.74 -0.08 5.29
N ASP A 153 14.42 -0.14 5.13
CA ASP A 153 13.77 0.05 3.83
C ASP A 153 13.96 1.47 3.27
N CYS A 154 13.97 2.49 4.13
CA CYS A 154 14.13 3.88 3.70
C CYS A 154 15.56 4.25 3.29
N PHE A 155 16.57 3.71 3.98
CA PHE A 155 17.97 4.11 3.80
C PHE A 155 18.82 3.07 3.03
N SER A 156 18.27 1.90 2.72
CA SER A 156 18.95 0.91 1.89
C SER A 156 18.81 1.22 0.41
N GLU A 157 19.90 1.20 -0.34
CA GLU A 157 19.89 1.33 -1.80
C GLU A 157 19.17 0.16 -2.50
N VAL A 158 19.27 -1.03 -1.89
CA VAL A 158 18.59 -2.25 -2.34
C VAL A 158 17.82 -2.82 -1.16
N PRO A 159 16.53 -2.45 -1.01
CA PRO A 159 15.71 -2.99 0.06
C PRO A 159 15.44 -4.47 -0.25
N VAL A 160 15.59 -5.32 0.78
CA VAL A 160 15.43 -6.77 0.69
C VAL A 160 14.50 -7.28 1.79
N PRO A 161 13.64 -8.28 1.52
CA PRO A 161 12.66 -8.76 2.49
C PRO A 161 13.29 -9.55 3.65
N THR A 162 14.52 -10.04 3.49
CA THR A 162 15.20 -10.93 4.44
C THR A 162 15.24 -10.35 5.85
N PHE A 163 15.56 -9.05 6.00
CA PHE A 163 15.55 -8.41 7.32
C PHE A 163 14.17 -8.46 7.98
N GLY A 164 13.10 -8.24 7.20
CA GLY A 164 11.73 -8.34 7.69
C GLY A 164 11.36 -9.74 8.16
N GLU A 165 11.80 -10.78 7.45
CA GLU A 165 11.57 -12.18 7.81
C GLU A 165 12.25 -12.57 9.14
N PHE A 166 13.50 -12.16 9.34
CA PHE A 166 14.20 -12.37 10.61
C PHE A 166 13.56 -11.60 11.77
N LEU A 167 13.17 -10.34 11.53
CA LEU A 167 12.47 -9.53 12.53
C LEU A 167 11.10 -10.15 12.88
N LYS A 168 10.41 -10.74 11.91
CA LYS A 168 9.16 -11.47 12.10
C LYS A 168 9.38 -12.71 12.98
N GLY A 169 10.41 -13.50 12.69
CA GLY A 169 10.81 -14.64 13.52
C GLY A 169 11.05 -14.24 14.99
N GLN A 170 11.73 -13.11 15.22
CA GLN A 170 11.93 -12.60 16.59
C GLN A 170 10.63 -12.19 17.29
N VAL A 171 9.65 -11.64 16.57
CA VAL A 171 8.33 -11.32 17.13
C VAL A 171 7.56 -12.60 17.47
N GLU A 172 7.68 -13.63 16.63
CA GLU A 172 7.07 -14.95 16.88
C GLU A 172 7.71 -15.66 18.07
N GLU A 173 9.03 -15.69 18.18
CA GLU A 173 9.75 -16.19 19.35
C GLU A 173 9.33 -15.45 20.62
N ARG A 174 9.17 -14.12 20.54
CA ARG A 174 8.73 -13.32 21.68
C ARG A 174 7.28 -13.60 22.07
N LEU A 175 6.42 -13.92 21.10
CA LEU A 175 5.05 -14.34 21.36
C LEU A 175 5.03 -15.70 22.08
N LYS A 176 5.82 -16.66 21.58
CA LYS A 176 6.00 -17.97 22.22
C LYS A 176 6.54 -17.85 23.64
N TYR A 177 7.52 -16.97 23.88
CA TYR A 177 8.02 -16.70 25.23
C TYR A 177 6.91 -16.27 26.21
N PHE A 178 5.91 -15.53 25.75
CA PHE A 178 4.78 -15.14 26.61
C PHE A 178 3.78 -16.25 26.87
N GLU A 179 3.81 -17.33 26.08
CA GLU A 179 2.95 -18.51 26.21
C GLU A 179 3.66 -19.66 26.95
N THR A 180 4.88 -20.00 26.53
CA THR A 180 5.66 -21.17 27.00
C THR A 180 6.80 -20.82 27.94
N GLY A 181 7.26 -19.56 27.96
CA GLY A 181 8.41 -19.12 28.77
C GLY A 181 9.79 -19.40 28.15
N GLU A 182 9.86 -19.95 26.93
CA GLU A 182 11.13 -20.22 26.23
C GLU A 182 11.90 -18.94 25.91
N VAL A 183 13.15 -18.83 26.36
CA VAL A 183 13.96 -17.63 26.20
C VAL A 183 14.27 -17.40 24.72
N PRO A 184 13.89 -16.24 24.13
CA PRO A 184 14.14 -15.96 22.73
C PRO A 184 15.64 -15.76 22.45
N GLN A 185 16.03 -15.91 21.17
CA GLN A 185 17.42 -15.72 20.78
C GLN A 185 17.85 -14.25 20.98
N LYS A 186 19.16 -14.04 21.18
CA LYS A 186 19.71 -12.69 21.30
C LYS A 186 19.56 -11.97 19.96
N ASN A 187 19.16 -10.69 20.03
CA ASN A 187 18.97 -9.88 18.83
C ASN A 187 20.24 -9.78 17.96
N LEU A 188 21.42 -9.76 18.58
CA LEU A 188 22.70 -9.65 17.87
C LEU A 188 22.92 -10.84 16.93
N ASP A 189 22.76 -12.06 17.43
CA ASP A 189 23.03 -13.28 16.68
C ASP A 189 22.10 -13.41 15.46
N VAL A 190 20.83 -13.05 15.63
CA VAL A 190 19.85 -13.05 14.54
C VAL A 190 20.17 -11.96 13.51
N MET A 191 20.63 -10.78 13.94
CA MET A 191 20.96 -9.70 13.01
C MET A 191 22.24 -9.98 12.22
N VAL A 192 23.22 -10.67 12.79
CA VAL A 192 24.42 -11.12 12.07
C VAL A 192 24.03 -12.09 10.95
N LYS A 193 23.21 -13.11 11.26
CA LYS A 193 22.68 -14.04 10.25
C LYS A 193 21.88 -13.32 9.17
N ALA A 194 21.03 -12.37 9.57
CA ALA A 194 20.25 -11.57 8.64
C ALA A 194 21.14 -10.76 7.67
N GLN A 195 22.27 -10.21 8.14
CA GLN A 195 23.21 -9.48 7.29
C GLN A 195 23.90 -10.39 6.27
N GLU A 196 24.32 -11.59 6.68
CA GLU A 196 24.94 -12.57 5.79
C GLU A 196 23.99 -12.99 4.66
N GLU A 197 22.75 -13.35 5.01
CA GLU A 197 21.74 -13.73 4.02
C GLU A 197 21.29 -12.54 3.16
N ALA A 198 21.15 -11.34 3.75
CA ALA A 198 20.82 -10.14 3.01
C ALA A 198 21.87 -9.82 1.93
N LYS A 199 23.17 -9.98 2.22
CA LYS A 199 24.23 -9.76 1.21
C LYS A 199 24.07 -10.69 0.01
N VAL A 200 23.82 -11.98 0.25
CA VAL A 200 23.61 -12.96 -0.81
C VAL A 200 22.40 -12.62 -1.67
N VAL A 201 21.30 -12.21 -1.02
CA VAL A 201 20.07 -11.83 -1.73
C VAL A 201 20.25 -10.51 -2.49
N GLN A 202 20.90 -9.51 -1.89
CA GLN A 202 21.23 -8.24 -2.53
C GLN A 202 22.04 -8.46 -3.80
N GLU A 203 23.08 -9.29 -3.76
CA GLU A 203 23.86 -9.62 -4.96
C GLU A 203 23.02 -10.26 -6.06
N LYS A 204 22.11 -11.18 -5.70
CA LYS A 204 21.19 -11.81 -6.67
C LYS A 204 20.25 -10.76 -7.28
N VAL A 205 19.74 -9.84 -6.48
CA VAL A 205 18.88 -8.73 -6.94
C VAL A 205 19.65 -7.79 -7.86
N LEU A 206 20.86 -7.40 -7.51
CA LEU A 206 21.76 -6.58 -8.33
C LEU A 206 22.09 -7.27 -9.66
N LYS A 207 22.41 -8.56 -9.64
CA LYS A 207 22.65 -9.38 -10.85
C LYS A 207 21.40 -9.45 -11.74
N LYS A 208 20.21 -9.65 -11.16
CA LYS A 208 18.93 -9.62 -11.89
C LYS A 208 18.64 -8.24 -12.50
N ARG A 209 18.81 -7.16 -11.73
CA ARG A 209 18.63 -5.78 -12.21
C ARG A 209 19.58 -5.45 -13.35
N LYS A 210 20.86 -5.84 -13.27
CA LYS A 210 21.84 -5.69 -14.36
C LYS A 210 21.46 -6.45 -15.62
N LYS A 211 20.97 -7.70 -15.49
CA LYS A 211 20.47 -8.50 -16.63
C LYS A 211 19.23 -7.88 -17.27
N ALA A 212 18.29 -7.40 -16.46
CA ALA A 212 17.09 -6.71 -16.94
C ALA A 212 17.44 -5.41 -17.66
N ALA A 213 18.36 -4.61 -17.12
CA ALA A 213 18.85 -3.39 -17.76
C ALA A 213 19.56 -3.68 -19.10
N LYS A 214 20.37 -4.74 -19.18
CA LYS A 214 21.01 -5.15 -20.44
C LYS A 214 19.98 -5.62 -21.48
N LYS A 215 18.95 -6.34 -21.05
CA LYS A 215 17.85 -6.78 -21.93
C LYS A 215 17.02 -5.60 -22.43
N ALA A 216 16.70 -4.64 -21.55
CA ALA A 216 15.98 -3.43 -21.90
C ALA A 216 16.77 -2.55 -22.89
N LYS A 217 18.09 -2.40 -22.68
CA LYS A 217 18.97 -1.72 -23.65
C LYS A 217 19.01 -2.42 -25.01
N LYS A 218 19.10 -3.75 -25.05
CA LYS A 218 19.08 -4.51 -26.31
C LYS A 218 17.75 -4.35 -27.05
N ILE A 219 16.63 -4.34 -26.33
CA ILE A 219 15.30 -4.11 -26.93
C ILE A 219 15.18 -2.67 -27.46
N GLN A 220 15.74 -1.68 -26.76
CA GLN A 220 15.78 -0.29 -27.24
C GLN A 220 16.72 -0.10 -28.45
N GLU A 221 17.87 -0.78 -28.48
CA GLU A 221 18.78 -0.77 -29.62
C GLU A 221 18.17 -1.48 -30.83
N GLU A 222 17.48 -2.61 -30.64
CA GLU A 222 16.75 -3.32 -31.71
C GLU A 222 15.62 -2.43 -32.27
N ALA A 223 14.85 -1.75 -31.41
CA ALA A 223 13.80 -0.81 -31.80
C ALA A 223 14.34 0.50 -32.44
N GLN A 224 15.62 0.84 -32.24
CA GLN A 224 16.29 1.98 -32.89
C GLN A 224 17.03 1.58 -34.18
N SER A 225 17.42 0.30 -34.33
CA SER A 225 18.04 -0.23 -35.55
C SER A 225 17.05 -0.48 -36.68
N GLU A 226 15.75 -0.55 -36.38
CA GLU A 226 14.68 -0.43 -37.37
C GLU A 226 14.49 1.05 -37.72
N THR A 227 15.24 1.54 -38.72
CA THR A 227 14.99 2.86 -39.35
C THR A 227 14.26 2.65 -40.70
N PRO A 228 13.78 3.70 -41.38
CA PRO A 228 12.37 3.98 -41.58
C PRO A 228 11.99 3.87 -43.06
N ASP A 229 11.58 2.68 -43.52
CA ASP A 229 11.15 2.47 -44.91
C ASP A 229 9.66 2.05 -44.98
N VAL A 230 8.78 2.81 -44.33
CA VAL A 230 7.36 2.95 -44.71
C VAL A 230 6.88 4.37 -44.39
N VAL A 231 7.46 5.38 -45.03
CA VAL A 231 6.83 6.70 -45.15
C VAL A 231 5.92 6.66 -46.38
N GLU A 232 4.73 6.03 -46.27
CA GLU A 232 3.52 6.38 -47.07
C GLU A 232 2.33 5.43 -46.78
N LYS A 233 1.81 5.43 -45.55
CA LYS A 233 0.37 5.30 -45.27
C LYS A 233 0.17 5.24 -43.76
N SER A 234 -0.67 6.14 -43.24
CA SER A 234 -1.14 6.26 -41.85
C SER A 234 -0.49 7.35 -40.96
N ARG A 235 -0.18 8.53 -41.53
CA ARG A 235 -0.28 9.79 -40.75
C ARG A 235 -1.76 10.14 -40.51
N LYS A 236 -2.30 9.73 -39.35
CA LYS A 236 -3.49 10.25 -38.64
C LYS A 236 -3.58 9.42 -37.34
N ARG A 237 -3.43 9.90 -36.11
CA ARG A 237 -3.42 11.21 -35.42
C ARG A 237 -2.56 11.02 -34.13
N PRO A 238 -1.94 12.07 -33.56
CA PRO A 238 -1.31 11.98 -32.24
C PRO A 238 -2.35 12.16 -31.13
N ALA A 239 -2.30 11.33 -30.09
CA ALA A 239 -2.89 11.60 -28.78
C ALA A 239 -1.75 11.59 -27.75
N GLU A 240 -1.62 12.70 -27.05
CA GLU A 240 -0.56 13.05 -26.11
C GLU A 240 -0.59 12.24 -24.79
N PRO A 241 0.54 12.20 -24.07
CA PRO A 241 0.71 11.50 -22.80
C PRO A 241 0.13 12.31 -21.62
N VAL A 242 -0.40 11.60 -20.61
CA VAL A 242 -0.81 12.21 -19.34
C VAL A 242 0.09 11.69 -18.22
N GLU A 243 1.16 12.44 -17.93
CA GLU A 243 1.72 12.55 -16.58
C GLU A 243 1.07 13.78 -15.92
N GLY A 244 0.60 13.63 -14.68
CA GLY A 244 0.16 14.74 -13.85
C GLY A 244 1.30 15.23 -12.97
N GLU A 245 1.36 16.54 -12.72
CA GLU A 245 1.37 17.11 -11.38
C GLU A 245 1.13 18.62 -11.41
N GLU A 246 0.68 19.12 -10.27
CA GLU A 246 -0.10 20.32 -10.00
C GLU A 246 0.70 21.65 -10.08
N GLY A 247 -0.04 22.76 -10.21
CA GLY A 247 0.51 24.10 -9.97
C GLY A 247 -0.35 25.25 -10.53
N ILE A 248 -1.39 25.63 -9.79
CA ILE A 248 -2.17 26.86 -10.04
C ILE A 248 -1.36 28.06 -9.51
N GLU A 249 -0.98 28.98 -10.40
CA GLU A 249 -0.70 30.38 -10.02
C GLU A 249 -1.10 31.34 -11.17
N GLU A 250 -1.99 32.28 -10.85
CA GLU A 250 -2.59 33.26 -11.75
C GLU A 250 -1.75 34.54 -11.94
N LYS A 251 -1.70 35.00 -13.20
CA LYS A 251 -1.65 36.41 -13.72
C LYS A 251 -0.33 37.23 -13.65
N PRO A 252 -0.16 38.31 -14.48
CA PRO A 252 -0.78 38.67 -15.77
C PRO A 252 0.21 39.13 -16.88
N LYS A 253 -0.20 39.05 -18.17
CA LYS A 253 0.52 39.63 -19.32
C LYS A 253 0.08 41.09 -19.59
N LYS A 254 1.02 42.04 -19.50
CA LYS A 254 0.96 43.37 -20.15
C LYS A 254 1.83 43.37 -21.41
N LYS A 255 1.28 43.73 -22.58
CA LYS A 255 2.04 44.13 -23.78
C LYS A 255 1.80 45.62 -24.08
N LYS A 256 2.85 46.43 -23.95
CA LYS A 256 3.07 47.72 -24.66
C LYS A 256 3.42 47.38 -26.14
N LYS A 257 3.24 48.18 -27.19
CA LYS A 257 3.20 49.64 -27.41
C LYS A 257 2.83 49.86 -28.90
N LYS A 258 2.09 50.93 -29.24
CA LYS A 258 2.36 51.79 -30.41
C LYS A 258 1.62 53.12 -30.24
N ALA A 259 2.34 54.21 -30.47
CA ALA A 259 1.91 55.59 -30.27
C ALA A 259 1.98 56.37 -31.60
N LYS A 260 0.99 57.23 -31.86
CA LYS A 260 1.06 58.51 -32.60
C LYS A 260 -0.33 59.18 -32.49
N LYS A 261 -0.41 60.37 -31.84
CA LYS A 261 -0.70 61.72 -32.41
C LYS A 261 -2.09 61.78 -33.08
N THR A 262 -3.02 62.70 -32.79
CA THR A 262 -2.97 64.16 -32.47
C THR A 262 -4.42 64.65 -32.22
N THR A 263 -4.59 65.76 -31.47
CA THR A 263 -5.67 66.82 -31.54
C THR A 263 -7.14 66.37 -31.40
N GLU A 264 -8.13 67.09 -30.89
CA GLU A 264 -8.44 68.38 -30.24
C GLU A 264 -9.94 68.27 -29.90
N GLU A 265 -10.43 69.02 -28.90
CA GLU A 265 -11.86 69.43 -28.72
C GLU A 265 -12.91 68.30 -28.50
N ALA A 266 -14.09 68.48 -27.90
CA ALA A 266 -14.77 69.42 -27.02
C ALA A 266 -16.12 68.71 -26.68
N GLU A 267 -16.73 69.02 -25.52
CA GLU A 267 -18.18 68.89 -25.20
C GLU A 267 -18.85 67.50 -25.39
N GLU A 268 -19.58 66.90 -24.46
CA GLU A 268 -20.65 67.37 -23.56
C GLU A 268 -20.88 66.26 -22.50
#